data_AF-A0A376S8S0-F1
#
_entry.id   AF-A0A376S8S0-F1
#
_cell.length_a   1.000
_cell.length_b   1.000
_cell.length_c   1.000
_cell.angle_alpha   90.00
_cell.angle_beta   90.00
_cell.angle_gamma   90.00
#
_symmetry.space_group_name_H-M   'P 1'
#
loop_
_entity.id
_entity.type
_entity.pdbx_description
1 polymer ?
#
loop_
_entity_poly.entity_id
_entity_poly.type
_entity_poly.pdbx_seq_one_letter_code
_entity_poly.pdbx_strand_id
1 'polypeptide(L)'
;MTAITGLGSGAISEIAKDDNGDYYAHVTGTTGNTADGYYAVDIDKATGEVALKDGNVDTPTGTPTTTSTYDFTDAGQTVSFGTDAATAGISTGASLVKLQDEKGNDTATYAIKAQDGSLYAANVDEATGKVTVKTASYTDADGKAVTDAAVKLGGDNGTTEIVVDAASGKTYDAGALQNVDLSSATNTVTAIPNGKTTSPLAALDDAISQIDKFRSSLGAVQNRLDSAVTNLNNTTTNLSEAQSRIQDADYATEVSNMSKAQIIQQAGNSVLSKANQVPQQVLSLLQG
;
A
#
# COMPACT_ATOMS: atom_id res chain seq x y z
N MET A 1 -7.33 -21.42 14.13
CA MET A 1 -7.25 -19.95 13.97
C MET A 1 -8.50 -19.58 13.21
N THR A 2 -9.55 -19.24 13.95
CA THR A 2 -10.90 -19.11 13.41
C THR A 2 -10.99 -17.73 12.79
N ALA A 3 -11.01 -17.65 11.47
CA ALA A 3 -11.38 -16.41 10.80
C ALA A 3 -12.74 -15.97 11.34
N ILE A 4 -12.85 -14.75 11.87
CA ILE A 4 -14.15 -14.17 12.22
C ILE A 4 -14.85 -13.86 10.90
N THR A 5 -15.44 -14.89 10.29
CA THR A 5 -16.40 -14.74 9.21
C THR A 5 -17.69 -14.21 9.82
N GLY A 6 -17.78 -12.90 9.93
CA GLY A 6 -18.91 -12.24 10.57
C GLY A 6 -18.51 -10.92 11.20
N LEU A 7 -18.08 -9.96 10.39
CA LEU A 7 -18.18 -8.56 10.77
C LEU A 7 -19.68 -8.21 10.80
N GLY A 8 -20.34 -8.56 11.91
CA GLY A 8 -21.63 -8.01 12.26
C GLY A 8 -21.44 -6.53 12.56
N SER A 9 -21.89 -5.67 11.64
CA SER A 9 -22.11 -4.22 11.80
C SER A 9 -21.00 -3.31 12.37
N GLY A 10 -19.83 -3.82 12.75
CA GLY A 10 -18.68 -3.00 13.15
C GLY A 10 -17.98 -2.42 11.94
N ALA A 11 -17.82 -1.10 11.88
CA ALA A 11 -17.08 -0.43 10.82
C ALA A 11 -15.57 -0.48 11.14
N ILE A 12 -14.77 -1.04 10.21
CA ILE A 12 -13.33 -0.80 10.20
C ILE A 12 -13.16 0.69 9.85
N SER A 13 -12.67 1.47 10.80
CA SER A 13 -12.51 2.91 10.65
C SER A 13 -11.17 3.27 10.02
N GLU A 14 -10.13 2.47 10.27
CA GLU A 14 -8.77 2.69 9.77
C GLU A 14 -7.99 1.37 9.73
N ILE A 15 -7.06 1.24 8.78
CA ILE A 15 -6.02 0.21 8.78
C ILE A 15 -4.67 0.93 8.86
N ALA A 16 -3.95 0.72 9.96
CA ALA A 16 -2.64 1.28 10.23
C ALA A 16 -1.55 0.20 10.16
N LYS A 17 -0.30 0.62 9.94
CA LYS A 17 0.88 -0.24 9.93
C LYS A 17 1.84 0.23 11.01
N ASP A 18 2.34 -0.67 11.84
CA ASP A 18 3.31 -0.33 12.88
C ASP A 18 4.75 -0.26 12.32
N ASP A 19 5.68 0.17 13.19
CA ASP A 19 7.10 0.29 12.86
C ASP A 19 7.77 -1.07 12.56
N ASN A 20 7.17 -2.18 13.00
CA ASN A 20 7.65 -3.54 12.77
C ASN A 20 7.12 -4.14 11.46
N GLY A 21 6.16 -3.47 10.83
CA GLY A 21 5.56 -3.83 9.56
C GLY A 21 4.28 -4.67 9.65
N ASP A 22 3.72 -4.81 10.84
CA ASP A 22 2.47 -5.49 11.12
C ASP A 22 1.26 -4.54 10.88
N TYR A 23 0.16 -5.11 10.39
CA TYR A 23 -1.06 -4.37 10.07
C TYR A 23 -2.07 -4.48 11.20
N TYR A 24 -2.78 -3.38 11.47
CA TYR A 24 -3.80 -3.28 12.51
C TYR A 24 -5.02 -2.55 11.98
N ALA A 25 -6.20 -2.99 12.39
CA ALA A 25 -7.46 -2.33 12.09
C ALA A 25 -8.03 -1.72 13.36
N HIS A 26 -8.46 -0.46 13.26
CA HIS A 26 -9.23 0.19 14.30
C HIS A 26 -10.71 -0.08 14.07
N VAL A 27 -11.32 -0.81 15.00
CA VAL A 27 -12.74 -1.17 14.95
C VAL A 27 -13.50 -0.26 15.91
N THR A 28 -14.49 0.45 15.39
CA THR A 28 -15.34 1.38 16.17
C THR A 28 -16.82 1.14 15.92
N GLY A 29 -17.65 1.48 16.91
CA GLY A 29 -19.10 1.52 16.74
C GLY A 29 -19.73 0.13 16.74
N THR A 30 -19.12 -0.82 17.45
CA THR A 30 -19.65 -2.18 17.53
C THR A 30 -20.84 -2.28 18.50
N THR A 31 -21.90 -2.97 18.07
CA THR A 31 -23.01 -3.40 18.93
C THR A 31 -22.92 -4.91 19.12
N GLY A 32 -22.12 -5.38 20.10
CA GLY A 32 -21.94 -6.81 20.34
C GLY A 32 -20.76 -7.17 21.25
N ASN A 33 -20.28 -8.42 21.14
CA ASN A 33 -19.19 -9.01 21.94
C ASN A 33 -17.77 -8.63 21.47
N THR A 34 -17.66 -7.77 20.46
CA THR A 34 -16.39 -7.21 20.00
C THR A 34 -16.25 -5.86 20.70
N ALA A 35 -15.17 -5.65 21.45
CA ALA A 35 -14.92 -4.34 22.05
C ALA A 35 -14.33 -3.41 20.98
N ASP A 36 -14.67 -2.12 21.05
CA ASP A 36 -13.97 -1.11 20.27
C ASP A 36 -12.47 -1.13 20.62
N GLY A 37 -11.61 -0.95 19.63
CA GLY A 37 -10.17 -0.99 19.80
C GLY A 37 -9.41 -1.51 18.58
N TYR A 38 -8.11 -1.72 18.77
CA TYR A 38 -7.21 -2.20 17.72
C TYR A 38 -7.17 -3.72 17.70
N TYR A 39 -7.25 -4.27 16.50
CA TYR A 39 -7.08 -5.70 16.24
C TYR A 39 -5.95 -5.87 15.24
N ALA A 40 -5.06 -6.83 15.49
CA ALA A 40 -4.08 -7.22 14.50
C ALA A 40 -4.77 -7.81 13.27
N VAL A 41 -4.24 -7.51 12.09
CA VAL A 41 -4.81 -7.89 10.81
C VAL A 41 -3.84 -8.79 10.07
N ASP A 42 -4.33 -9.94 9.63
CA ASP A 42 -3.65 -10.70 8.59
C ASP A 42 -4.23 -10.30 7.24
N ILE A 43 -3.36 -9.86 6.34
CA ILE A 43 -3.69 -9.61 4.94
C ILE A 43 -3.21 -10.80 4.13
N ASP A 44 -4.13 -11.53 3.52
CA ASP A 44 -3.78 -12.53 2.53
C ASP A 44 -3.19 -11.83 1.29
N LYS A 45 -1.90 -12.05 1.03
CA LYS A 45 -1.16 -11.39 -0.05
C LYS A 45 -1.56 -11.88 -1.44
N ALA A 46 -2.28 -12.99 -1.56
CA ALA A 46 -2.71 -13.57 -2.82
C ALA A 46 -4.16 -13.17 -3.18
N THR A 47 -5.04 -13.02 -2.18
CA THR A 47 -6.46 -12.68 -2.39
C THR A 47 -6.80 -11.23 -2.04
N GLY A 48 -5.94 -10.54 -1.27
CA GLY A 48 -6.22 -9.23 -0.71
C GLY A 48 -7.26 -9.25 0.42
N GLU A 49 -7.61 -10.45 0.91
CA GLU A 49 -8.59 -10.62 1.98
C GLU A 49 -7.98 -10.22 3.33
N VAL A 50 -8.76 -9.45 4.08
CA VAL A 50 -8.34 -8.85 5.35
C VAL A 50 -9.06 -9.57 6.48
N ALA A 51 -8.30 -10.26 7.33
CA ALA A 51 -8.85 -11.00 8.47
C ALA A 51 -8.36 -10.38 9.79
N LEU A 52 -9.30 -10.08 10.69
CA LEU A 52 -8.98 -9.65 12.06
C LEU A 52 -8.54 -10.88 12.89
N LYS A 53 -7.46 -10.73 13.64
CA LYS A 53 -7.06 -11.68 14.68
C LYS A 53 -7.96 -11.54 15.89
N ASP A 54 -8.07 -12.64 16.64
CA ASP A 54 -8.87 -12.70 17.85
C ASP A 54 -8.18 -11.96 19.01
N GLY A 55 -8.94 -11.13 19.72
CA GLY A 55 -8.49 -10.31 20.85
C GLY A 55 -8.05 -8.89 20.51
N ASN A 56 -8.47 -7.92 21.34
CA ASN A 56 -7.92 -6.56 21.31
C ASN A 56 -6.42 -6.64 21.60
N VAL A 57 -5.64 -5.91 20.82
CA VAL A 57 -4.26 -5.59 21.16
C VAL A 57 -4.19 -4.21 21.80
N ASP A 58 -3.20 -3.99 22.66
CA ASP A 58 -2.85 -2.63 23.06
C ASP A 58 -2.45 -1.83 21.81
N THR A 59 -2.63 -0.51 21.86
CA THR A 59 -2.35 0.38 20.73
C THR A 59 -0.93 0.11 20.20
N PRO A 60 -0.79 -0.28 18.93
CA PRO A 60 0.50 -0.65 18.39
C PRO A 60 1.47 0.53 18.45
N THR A 61 2.70 0.29 18.91
CA THR A 61 3.79 1.26 18.89
C THR A 61 4.01 1.76 17.45
N GLY A 62 3.80 3.05 17.22
CA GLY A 62 3.88 3.66 15.88
C GLY A 62 2.52 3.93 15.21
N THR A 63 1.40 3.55 15.85
CA THR A 63 0.07 4.02 15.40
C THR A 63 -0.05 5.51 15.73
N PRO A 64 -0.53 6.37 14.82
CA PRO A 64 -0.87 7.74 15.18
C PRO A 64 -1.95 7.70 16.26
N THR A 65 -1.58 8.08 17.48
CA THR A 65 -2.51 8.35 18.59
C THR A 65 -3.54 9.37 18.12
N THR A 66 -4.74 8.93 17.76
CA THR A 66 -5.85 9.85 17.49
C THR A 66 -6.39 10.36 18.81
N THR A 67 -5.89 11.52 19.23
CA THR A 67 -6.39 12.22 20.41
C THR A 67 -7.77 12.79 20.10
N SER A 68 -8.79 12.31 20.80
CA SER A 68 -10.13 12.89 20.75
C SER A 68 -10.18 14.13 21.66
N THR A 69 -10.74 15.22 21.16
CA THR A 69 -10.94 16.46 21.93
C THR A 69 -12.36 16.52 22.48
N TYR A 70 -12.51 16.76 23.78
CA TYR A 70 -13.82 17.05 24.39
C TYR A 70 -14.05 18.57 24.42
N ASP A 71 -15.13 19.07 23.81
CA ASP A 71 -15.50 20.49 23.84
C ASP A 71 -16.18 20.85 25.18
N PHE A 72 -15.57 21.71 26.00
CA PHE A 72 -16.14 22.22 27.26
C PHE A 72 -17.13 23.38 27.03
N THR A 73 -17.84 23.38 25.90
CA THR A 73 -18.99 24.28 25.73
C THR A 73 -20.22 23.70 26.44
N ASP A 74 -20.09 23.40 27.73
CA ASP A 74 -21.25 23.08 28.55
C ASP A 74 -21.84 24.37 29.16
N ALA A 75 -23.15 24.41 29.20
CA ALA A 75 -23.97 25.61 29.26
C ALA A 75 -23.73 26.45 30.53
N GLY A 76 -23.06 27.60 30.39
CA GLY A 76 -23.22 28.74 31.32
C GLY A 76 -21.96 29.27 32.04
N GLN A 77 -20.79 28.65 31.91
CA GLN A 77 -19.53 29.23 32.39
C GLN A 77 -18.86 30.02 31.26
N THR A 78 -18.70 31.34 31.41
CA THR A 78 -17.96 32.15 30.44
C THR A 78 -16.47 31.85 30.60
N VAL A 79 -15.92 30.98 29.76
CA VAL A 79 -14.47 30.80 29.64
C VAL A 79 -13.87 32.14 29.21
N SER A 80 -13.04 32.72 30.08
CA SER A 80 -12.32 33.96 29.78
C SER A 80 -10.92 33.63 29.29
N PHE A 81 -10.67 33.89 28.01
CA PHE A 81 -9.33 33.79 27.44
C PHE A 81 -8.52 35.02 27.83
N GLY A 82 -7.28 34.80 28.30
CA GLY A 82 -6.34 35.88 28.57
C GLY A 82 -5.99 36.69 27.32
N THR A 83 -5.40 37.87 27.51
CA THR A 83 -4.93 38.76 26.42
C THR A 83 -3.95 38.06 25.47
N ASP A 84 -3.23 37.06 25.97
CA ASP A 84 -2.22 36.31 25.23
C ASP A 84 -2.83 35.44 24.12
N ALA A 85 -4.10 35.04 24.29
CA ALA A 85 -4.86 34.36 23.23
C ALA A 85 -5.10 35.28 22.03
N ALA A 86 -5.38 36.57 22.27
CA ALA A 86 -5.54 37.56 21.20
C ALA A 86 -4.21 37.81 20.48
N THR A 87 -3.09 37.85 21.20
CA THR A 87 -1.74 37.96 20.63
C THR A 87 -1.36 36.74 19.78
N ALA A 88 -1.82 35.54 20.17
CA ALA A 88 -1.67 34.30 19.42
C ALA A 88 -2.60 34.20 18.19
N GLY A 89 -3.41 35.22 17.89
CA GLY A 89 -4.36 35.23 16.77
C GLY A 89 -5.58 34.33 16.99
N ILE A 90 -5.82 33.90 18.23
CA ILE A 90 -6.96 33.04 18.59
C ILE A 90 -8.20 33.94 18.69
N SER A 91 -9.11 33.79 17.73
CA SER A 91 -10.25 34.68 17.53
C SER A 91 -11.43 34.41 18.48
N THR A 92 -12.38 35.35 18.51
CA THR A 92 -13.70 35.19 19.15
C THR A 92 -14.41 33.99 18.55
N GLY A 93 -14.55 32.89 19.30
CA GLY A 93 -15.10 31.62 18.82
C GLY A 93 -14.24 30.39 19.13
N ALA A 94 -13.09 30.56 19.78
CA ALA A 94 -12.32 29.44 20.29
C ALA A 94 -13.03 28.72 21.44
N SER A 95 -12.88 27.40 21.52
CA SER A 95 -13.36 26.57 22.64
C SER A 95 -12.20 26.06 23.49
N LEU A 96 -12.43 25.90 24.79
CA LEU A 96 -11.54 25.12 25.63
C LEU A 96 -11.87 23.64 25.43
N VAL A 97 -10.84 22.84 25.16
CA VAL A 97 -10.93 21.39 25.07
C VAL A 97 -9.98 20.73 26.06
N LYS A 98 -10.30 19.51 26.47
CA LYS A 98 -9.39 18.63 27.20
C LYS A 98 -9.05 17.46 26.30
N LEU A 99 -7.78 17.07 26.33
CA LEU A 99 -7.30 15.95 25.56
C LEU A 99 -7.74 14.66 26.23
N GLN A 100 -8.15 13.67 25.44
CA GLN A 100 -8.42 12.32 25.91
C GLN A 100 -7.33 11.36 25.45
N ASP A 101 -7.08 10.32 26.24
CA ASP A 101 -6.21 9.21 25.84
C ASP A 101 -6.91 8.31 24.80
N GLU A 102 -6.18 7.32 24.30
CA GLU A 102 -6.65 6.33 23.31
C GLU A 102 -7.87 5.52 23.79
N LYS A 103 -8.13 5.50 25.09
CA LYS A 103 -9.24 4.79 25.74
C LYS A 103 -10.42 5.73 26.04
N GLY A 104 -10.35 6.99 25.60
CA GLY A 104 -11.36 8.01 25.83
C GLY A 104 -11.36 8.59 27.24
N ASN A 105 -10.32 8.35 28.04
CA ASN A 105 -10.20 8.95 29.37
C ASN A 105 -9.60 10.34 29.27
N ASP A 106 -10.12 11.27 30.07
CA ASP A 106 -9.59 12.62 30.20
C ASP A 106 -8.12 12.62 30.67
N THR A 107 -7.26 13.29 29.93
CA THR A 107 -5.87 13.57 30.32
C THR A 107 -5.77 14.85 31.16
N ALA A 108 -4.62 15.11 31.78
CA ALA A 108 -4.40 16.38 32.48
C ALA A 108 -4.21 17.60 31.54
N THR A 109 -4.17 17.39 30.23
CA THR A 109 -3.80 18.42 29.26
C THR A 109 -5.02 19.14 28.70
N TYR A 110 -5.00 20.47 28.80
CA TYR A 110 -5.99 21.36 28.20
C TYR A 110 -5.45 22.01 26.93
N ALA A 111 -6.34 22.28 25.99
CA ALA A 111 -6.02 23.02 24.79
C ALA A 111 -7.12 24.02 24.42
N ILE A 112 -6.75 25.07 23.72
CA ILE A 112 -7.67 25.99 23.08
C ILE A 112 -7.78 25.59 21.63
N LYS A 113 -8.98 25.21 21.20
CA LYS A 113 -9.30 24.92 19.81
C LYS A 113 -9.74 26.21 19.13
N ALA A 114 -8.91 26.70 18.21
CA ALA A 114 -9.23 27.86 17.39
C ALA A 114 -10.22 27.49 16.27
N GLN A 115 -10.81 28.49 15.63
CA GLN A 115 -11.81 28.29 14.56
C GLN A 115 -11.26 27.56 13.32
N ASP A 116 -9.95 27.67 13.08
CA ASP A 116 -9.25 26.97 12.00
C ASP A 116 -9.00 25.48 12.33
N GLY A 117 -9.39 25.03 13.53
CA GLY A 117 -9.14 23.69 14.04
C GLY A 117 -7.76 23.50 14.68
N SER A 118 -6.93 24.55 14.72
CA SER A 118 -5.63 24.50 15.41
C SER A 118 -5.83 24.35 16.91
N LEU A 119 -5.01 23.49 17.53
CA LEU A 119 -5.00 23.27 18.98
C LEU A 119 -3.80 23.99 19.58
N TYR A 120 -4.06 24.87 20.54
CA TYR A 120 -3.05 25.60 21.31
C TYR A 120 -3.01 25.02 22.72
N ALA A 121 -1.82 24.69 23.23
CA ALA A 121 -1.69 24.20 24.59
C ALA A 121 -2.14 25.29 25.58
N ALA A 122 -2.92 24.92 26.59
CA ALA A 122 -3.56 25.87 27.48
C ALA A 122 -3.25 25.59 28.95
N ASN A 123 -3.09 26.67 29.72
CA ASN A 123 -3.12 26.64 31.17
C ASN A 123 -4.51 27.06 31.64
N VAL A 124 -5.10 26.27 32.53
CA VAL A 124 -6.37 26.57 33.19
C VAL A 124 -6.09 26.81 34.67
N ASP A 125 -6.44 28.00 35.15
CA ASP A 125 -6.48 28.27 36.58
C ASP A 125 -7.82 27.77 37.13
N GLU A 126 -7.81 26.64 37.84
CA GLU A 126 -9.04 26.04 38.38
C GLU A 126 -9.71 26.88 39.46
N ALA A 127 -8.97 27.78 40.13
CA ALA A 127 -9.53 28.64 41.17
C ALA A 127 -10.28 29.84 40.58
N THR A 128 -9.81 30.36 39.44
CA THR A 128 -10.39 31.55 38.81
C THR A 128 -11.17 31.26 37.52
N GLY A 129 -11.03 30.06 36.96
CA GLY A 129 -11.58 29.69 35.65
C GLY A 129 -10.90 30.38 34.48
N LYS A 130 -9.76 31.04 34.71
CA LYS A 130 -9.03 31.78 33.68
C LYS A 130 -8.23 30.82 32.80
N VAL A 131 -8.35 30.97 31.48
CA VAL A 131 -7.61 30.18 30.51
C VAL A 131 -6.58 31.06 29.82
N THR A 132 -5.33 30.59 29.78
CA THR A 132 -4.23 31.27 29.07
C THR A 132 -3.53 30.31 28.13
N VAL A 133 -3.04 30.82 26.99
CA VAL A 133 -2.23 30.04 26.05
C VAL A 133 -0.86 29.82 26.67
N LYS A 134 -0.33 28.59 26.58
CA LYS A 134 1.07 28.35 26.93
C LYS A 134 1.97 29.06 25.92
N THR A 135 3.02 29.70 26.41
CA THR A 135 3.96 30.41 25.56
C THR A 135 5.39 29.92 25.77
N ALA A 136 6.22 30.09 24.75
CA ALA A 136 7.64 29.86 24.79
C ALA A 136 8.39 31.10 24.30
N SER A 137 9.61 31.31 24.81
CA SER A 137 10.47 32.42 24.38
C SER A 137 11.77 31.88 23.83
N TYR A 138 12.23 32.36 22.68
CA TYR A 138 13.45 31.90 22.01
C TYR A 138 14.01 33.00 21.10
N THR A 139 15.20 32.80 20.55
CA THR A 139 15.72 33.61 19.45
C THR A 139 15.58 32.81 18.16
N ASP A 140 14.91 33.38 17.16
CA ASP A 140 14.63 32.71 15.89
C ASP A 140 15.89 32.48 15.05
N ALA A 141 15.72 31.78 13.93
CA ALA A 141 16.84 31.47 13.02
C ALA A 141 17.50 32.72 12.42
N ASP A 142 16.81 33.86 12.39
CA ASP A 142 17.33 35.14 11.91
C ASP A 142 17.99 35.98 13.03
N GLY A 143 18.04 35.47 14.26
CA GLY A 143 18.65 36.14 15.41
C GLY A 143 17.73 37.13 16.10
N LYS A 144 16.42 37.12 15.82
CA LYS A 144 15.44 37.99 16.45
C LYS A 144 14.81 37.31 17.66
N ALA A 145 14.73 38.04 18.76
CA ALA A 145 14.04 37.58 19.97
C ALA A 145 12.53 37.45 19.71
N VAL A 146 12.01 36.25 19.93
CA VAL A 146 10.60 35.92 19.94
C VAL A 146 10.19 35.70 21.40
N THR A 147 9.38 36.63 21.91
CA THR A 147 8.78 36.53 23.24
C THR A 147 7.33 36.08 23.10
N ASP A 148 6.90 35.18 23.95
CA ASP A 148 5.51 34.71 24.03
C ASP A 148 4.98 34.00 22.76
N ALA A 149 5.83 33.20 22.12
CA ALA A 149 5.38 32.35 21.01
C ALA A 149 4.34 31.34 21.50
N ALA A 150 3.17 31.34 20.88
CA ALA A 150 2.09 30.44 21.24
C ALA A 150 2.48 28.97 21.01
N VAL A 151 2.37 28.17 22.06
CA VAL A 151 2.61 26.72 22.00
C VAL A 151 1.37 26.03 21.42
N LYS A 152 1.59 25.26 20.37
CA LYS A 152 0.57 24.44 19.72
C LYS A 152 0.68 22.99 20.18
N LEU A 153 -0.39 22.22 19.99
CA LEU A 153 -0.34 20.77 20.11
C LEU A 153 -0.17 20.16 18.71
N GLY A 154 0.78 19.26 18.58
CA GLY A 154 1.18 18.66 17.31
C GLY A 154 2.12 17.46 17.53
N GLY A 155 3.08 17.30 16.62
CA GLY A 155 3.87 16.08 16.52
C GLY A 155 3.06 14.88 16.00
N ASP A 156 3.72 13.73 15.89
CA ASP A 156 3.14 12.50 15.33
C ASP A 156 1.91 12.01 16.11
N ASN A 157 1.87 12.32 17.40
CA ASN A 157 0.77 11.99 18.30
C ASN A 157 -0.33 13.07 18.41
N GLY A 158 -0.12 14.25 17.83
CA GLY A 158 -1.04 15.39 17.95
C GLY A 158 -1.17 15.99 19.36
N THR A 159 -0.39 15.52 20.34
CA THR A 159 -0.42 15.97 21.74
C THR A 159 0.88 16.60 22.21
N THR A 160 1.92 16.56 21.39
CA THR A 160 3.22 17.14 21.73
C THR A 160 3.13 18.66 21.69
N GLU A 161 3.66 19.31 22.71
CA GLU A 161 3.77 20.77 22.77
C GLU A 161 4.85 21.25 21.80
N ILE A 162 4.44 21.97 20.76
CA ILE A 162 5.31 22.40 19.67
C ILE A 162 5.25 23.91 19.45
N VAL A 163 6.34 24.44 18.92
CA VAL A 163 6.43 25.82 18.44
C VAL A 163 6.89 25.80 16.99
N VAL A 164 6.20 26.57 16.15
CA VAL A 164 6.62 26.79 14.76
C VAL A 164 7.42 28.09 14.74
N ASP A 165 8.69 27.98 14.36
CA ASP A 165 9.52 29.14 14.12
C ASP A 165 9.07 29.83 12.82
N ALA A 166 8.69 31.10 12.91
CA ALA A 166 8.18 31.85 11.77
C ALA A 166 9.27 32.17 10.74
N ALA A 167 10.53 32.30 11.19
CA ALA A 167 11.67 32.61 10.32
C ALA A 167 12.05 31.40 9.45
N SER A 168 12.26 30.24 10.07
CA SER A 168 12.67 29.02 9.36
C SER A 168 11.52 28.16 8.85
N GLY A 169 10.29 28.37 9.34
CA GLY A 169 9.13 27.50 9.08
C GLY A 169 9.25 26.11 9.72
N LYS A 170 10.29 25.86 10.51
CA LYS A 170 10.53 24.57 11.19
C LYS A 170 9.73 24.49 12.47
N THR A 171 9.38 23.27 12.85
CA THR A 171 8.68 22.98 14.10
C THR A 171 9.65 22.38 15.11
N TYR A 172 9.55 22.81 16.37
CA TYR A 172 10.41 22.37 17.45
C TYR A 172 9.57 21.98 18.67
N ASP A 173 10.13 21.13 19.54
CA ASP A 173 9.58 20.89 20.86
C ASP A 173 9.57 22.19 21.66
N ALA A 174 8.43 22.57 22.23
CA ALA A 174 8.29 23.82 22.96
C ALA A 174 9.19 23.88 24.19
N GLY A 175 9.35 22.75 24.90
CA GLY A 175 10.20 22.65 26.08
C GLY A 175 11.67 22.76 25.74
N ALA A 176 12.12 22.11 24.67
CA ALA A 176 13.50 22.18 24.20
C ALA A 176 13.87 23.56 23.65
N LEU A 177 12.89 24.35 23.19
CA LEU A 177 13.12 25.66 22.60
C LEU A 177 13.18 26.80 23.64
N GLN A 178 12.81 26.54 24.89
CA GLN A 178 12.72 27.60 25.89
C GLN A 178 14.09 28.26 26.17
N ASN A 179 14.16 29.56 25.93
CA ASN A 179 15.33 30.44 26.04
C ASN A 179 16.52 30.00 25.17
N VAL A 180 16.25 29.28 24.09
CA VAL A 180 17.25 28.85 23.13
C VAL A 180 17.46 29.89 22.04
N ASP A 181 18.68 29.98 21.52
CA ASP A 181 19.02 30.73 20.32
C ASP A 181 19.23 29.81 19.12
N LEU A 182 18.28 29.83 18.18
CA LEU A 182 18.32 29.03 16.96
C LEU A 182 19.28 29.59 15.90
N SER A 183 19.66 30.87 15.99
CA SER A 183 20.66 31.47 15.09
C SER A 183 22.08 31.04 15.44
N SER A 184 22.29 30.53 16.66
CA SER A 184 23.58 30.06 17.14
C SER A 184 23.93 28.68 16.56
N ALA A 185 25.07 28.62 15.87
CA ALA A 185 25.62 27.38 15.32
C ALA A 185 26.04 26.35 16.39
N THR A 186 26.14 26.74 17.66
CA THR A 186 26.48 25.83 18.78
C THR A 186 25.25 25.17 19.40
N ASN A 187 24.05 25.61 19.03
CA ASN A 187 22.82 25.08 19.59
C ASN A 187 22.30 23.88 18.77
N THR A 188 21.92 22.80 19.44
CA THR A 188 21.61 21.50 18.80
C THR A 188 20.13 21.12 18.86
N VAL A 189 19.22 22.06 19.05
CA VAL A 189 17.78 21.76 19.09
C VAL A 189 17.33 21.25 17.73
N THR A 190 16.91 19.99 17.69
CA THR A 190 16.47 19.31 16.46
C THR A 190 15.02 19.68 16.17
N ALA A 191 14.73 20.00 14.91
CA ALA A 191 13.35 20.20 14.46
C ALA A 191 12.59 18.87 14.48
N ILE A 192 11.34 18.90 14.97
CA ILE A 192 10.44 17.76 14.92
C ILE A 192 9.83 17.72 13.51
N PRO A 193 9.84 16.57 12.82
CA PRO A 193 9.02 16.36 11.64
C PRO A 193 7.55 16.57 12.04
N ASN A 194 6.82 17.48 11.38
CA ASN A 194 5.37 17.51 11.57
C ASN A 194 4.80 16.24 10.92
N GLY A 195 4.67 15.15 11.69
CA GLY A 195 4.07 13.88 11.25
C GLY A 195 2.56 13.92 11.08
N LYS A 196 2.01 15.04 10.65
CA LYS A 196 0.79 15.01 9.87
C LYS A 196 1.24 14.91 8.43
N THR A 197 1.08 13.75 7.80
CA THR A 197 0.91 13.69 6.35
C THR A 197 -0.17 14.73 6.03
N THR A 198 0.25 15.87 5.51
CA THR A 198 -0.61 17.03 5.26
C THR A 198 -1.73 16.73 4.26
N SER A 199 -1.67 15.57 3.62
CA SER A 199 -2.74 14.96 2.85
C SER A 199 -2.61 13.43 2.89
N PRO A 200 -3.26 12.70 3.82
CA PRO A 200 -3.36 11.23 3.72
C PRO A 200 -3.96 10.79 2.37
N LEU A 201 -4.80 11.64 1.76
CA LEU A 201 -5.30 11.45 0.40
C LEU A 201 -4.19 11.48 -0.66
N ALA A 202 -3.15 12.30 -0.51
CA ALA A 202 -2.06 12.36 -1.48
C ALA A 202 -1.19 11.08 -1.45
N ALA A 203 -0.95 10.53 -0.25
CA ALA A 203 -0.28 9.25 -0.12
C ALA A 203 -1.11 8.10 -0.71
N LEU A 204 -2.45 8.17 -0.55
CA LEU A 204 -3.36 7.22 -1.17
C LEU A 204 -3.37 7.35 -2.70
N ASP A 205 -3.40 8.58 -3.24
CA ASP A 205 -3.33 8.84 -4.67
C ASP A 205 -2.02 8.31 -5.29
N ASP A 206 -0.89 8.49 -4.59
CA ASP A 206 0.40 7.94 -5.02
C ASP A 206 0.39 6.41 -5.00
N ALA A 207 -0.21 5.79 -3.99
CA ALA A 207 -0.36 4.33 -3.92
C ALA A 207 -1.27 3.79 -5.03
N ILE A 208 -2.40 4.46 -5.30
CA ILE A 208 -3.31 4.12 -6.39
C ILE A 208 -2.59 4.27 -7.74
N SER A 209 -1.83 5.35 -7.94
CA SER A 209 -1.03 5.57 -9.15
C SER A 209 -0.01 4.46 -9.39
N GLN A 210 0.60 3.92 -8.33
CA GLN A 210 1.51 2.78 -8.44
C GLN A 210 0.79 1.49 -8.85
N ILE A 211 -0.38 1.22 -8.25
CA ILE A 211 -1.22 0.07 -8.61
C ILE A 211 -1.65 0.16 -10.08
N ASP A 212 -2.06 1.34 -10.54
CA ASP A 212 -2.50 1.54 -11.93
C ASP A 212 -1.35 1.35 -12.92
N LYS A 213 -0.13 1.82 -12.60
CA LYS A 213 1.07 1.53 -13.40
C LYS A 213 1.34 0.03 -13.48
N PHE A 214 1.22 -0.69 -12.36
CA PHE A 214 1.42 -2.13 -12.32
C PHE A 214 0.36 -2.87 -13.15
N ARG A 215 -0.92 -2.51 -13.01
CA ARG A 215 -2.03 -3.08 -13.80
C ARG A 215 -1.87 -2.79 -15.29
N SER A 216 -1.44 -1.59 -15.65
CA SER A 216 -1.16 -1.19 -17.03
C SER A 216 -0.03 -2.05 -17.63
N SER A 217 1.07 -2.24 -16.89
CA SER A 217 2.16 -3.12 -17.31
C SER A 217 1.69 -4.58 -17.46
N LEU A 218 0.86 -5.07 -16.55
CA LEU A 218 0.33 -6.43 -16.63
C LEU A 218 -0.58 -6.61 -17.86
N GLY A 219 -1.43 -5.63 -18.16
CA GLY A 219 -2.25 -5.62 -19.38
C GLY A 219 -1.40 -5.60 -20.66
N ALA A 220 -0.31 -4.82 -20.67
CA ALA A 220 0.64 -4.82 -21.78
C ALA A 220 1.34 -6.19 -21.96
N VAL A 221 1.70 -6.84 -20.85
CA VAL A 221 2.27 -8.21 -20.87
C VAL A 221 1.24 -9.22 -21.38
N GLN A 222 -0.03 -9.14 -20.95
CA GLN A 222 -1.11 -9.99 -21.45
C GLN A 222 -1.29 -9.85 -22.97
N ASN A 223 -1.35 -8.63 -23.49
CA ASN A 223 -1.44 -8.38 -24.94
C ASN A 223 -0.26 -8.97 -25.72
N ARG A 224 0.96 -8.89 -25.15
CA ARG A 224 2.16 -9.50 -25.75
C ARG A 224 2.09 -11.03 -25.71
N LEU A 225 1.59 -11.61 -24.62
CA LEU A 225 1.41 -13.06 -24.50
C LEU A 225 0.37 -13.56 -25.51
N ASP A 226 -0.77 -12.89 -25.65
CA ASP A 226 -1.79 -13.26 -26.64
C ASP A 226 -1.27 -13.18 -28.08
N SER A 227 -0.49 -12.14 -28.38
CA SER A 227 0.17 -11.99 -29.69
C SER A 227 1.20 -13.10 -29.93
N ALA A 228 2.00 -13.42 -28.91
CA ALA A 228 2.99 -14.49 -28.99
C ALA A 228 2.33 -15.87 -29.18
N VAL A 229 1.25 -16.16 -28.45
CA VAL A 229 0.47 -17.39 -28.57
C VAL A 229 -0.13 -17.51 -29.96
N THR A 230 -0.72 -16.44 -30.49
CA THR A 230 -1.29 -16.43 -31.85
C THR A 230 -0.21 -16.70 -32.90
N ASN A 231 0.96 -16.08 -32.77
CA ASN A 231 2.08 -16.31 -33.67
C ASN A 231 2.64 -17.74 -33.57
N LEU A 232 2.76 -18.27 -32.35
CA LEU A 232 3.21 -19.64 -32.11
C LEU A 232 2.24 -20.68 -32.66
N ASN A 233 0.93 -20.45 -32.53
CA ASN A 233 -0.09 -21.31 -33.12
C ASN A 233 0.03 -21.33 -34.65
N ASN A 234 0.17 -20.17 -35.29
CA ASN A 234 0.39 -20.09 -36.74
C ASN A 234 1.67 -20.83 -37.16
N THR A 235 2.76 -20.64 -36.41
CA THR A 235 4.04 -21.31 -36.68
C THR A 235 3.92 -22.82 -36.53
N THR A 236 3.21 -23.29 -35.50
CA THR A 236 2.98 -24.73 -35.25
C THR A 236 2.13 -25.35 -36.34
N THR A 237 1.06 -24.68 -36.78
CA THR A 237 0.23 -25.14 -37.91
C THR A 237 1.06 -25.24 -39.19
N ASN A 238 1.81 -24.19 -39.53
CA ASN A 238 2.66 -24.19 -40.72
C ASN A 238 3.75 -25.27 -40.67
N LEU A 239 4.37 -25.50 -39.50
CA LEU A 239 5.38 -26.52 -39.31
C LEU A 239 4.78 -27.93 -39.41
N SER A 240 3.61 -28.15 -38.84
CA SER A 240 2.87 -29.40 -38.93
C SER A 240 2.47 -29.70 -40.38
N GLU A 241 1.98 -28.71 -41.13
CA GLU A 241 1.68 -28.84 -42.56
C GLU A 241 2.94 -29.15 -43.39
N ALA A 242 4.06 -28.48 -43.11
CA ALA A 242 5.33 -28.75 -43.78
C ALA A 242 5.85 -30.16 -43.47
N GLN A 243 5.76 -30.60 -42.21
CA GLN A 243 6.15 -31.94 -41.80
C GLN A 243 5.26 -33.01 -42.44
N SER A 244 3.94 -32.79 -42.46
CA SER A 244 2.99 -33.67 -43.14
C SER A 244 3.32 -33.82 -44.62
N ARG A 245 3.63 -32.72 -45.33
CA ARG A 245 4.05 -32.77 -46.75
C ARG A 245 5.35 -33.52 -46.95
N ILE A 246 6.34 -33.35 -46.07
CA ILE A 246 7.62 -34.07 -46.15
C ILE A 246 7.38 -35.56 -45.94
N GLN A 247 6.68 -35.93 -44.87
CA GLN A 247 6.37 -37.33 -44.56
C GLN A 247 5.55 -37.99 -45.67
N ASP A 248 4.50 -37.35 -46.16
CA ASP A 248 3.66 -37.89 -47.23
C ASP A 248 4.45 -38.07 -48.54
N ALA A 249 5.37 -37.16 -48.87
CA ALA A 249 6.23 -37.28 -50.05
C ALA A 249 7.26 -38.40 -49.90
N ASP A 250 7.84 -38.56 -48.72
CA ASP A 250 8.79 -39.64 -48.41
C ASP A 250 8.09 -41.01 -48.47
N TYR A 251 6.89 -41.12 -47.89
CA TYR A 251 6.05 -42.32 -47.99
C TYR A 251 5.68 -42.64 -49.43
N ALA A 252 5.24 -41.65 -50.22
CA ALA A 252 4.92 -41.86 -51.62
C ALA A 252 6.13 -42.37 -52.43
N THR A 253 7.33 -41.87 -52.13
CA THR A 253 8.59 -42.31 -52.77
C THR A 253 8.98 -43.73 -52.37
N GLU A 254 8.92 -44.05 -51.08
CA GLU A 254 9.25 -45.39 -50.58
C GLU A 254 8.26 -46.45 -51.08
N VAL A 255 6.96 -46.16 -51.08
CA VAL A 255 5.93 -47.07 -51.62
C VAL A 255 6.11 -47.26 -53.12
N SER A 256 6.50 -46.22 -53.86
CA SER A 256 6.83 -46.32 -55.28
C SER A 256 8.05 -47.21 -55.53
N ASN A 257 9.09 -47.06 -54.72
CA ASN A 257 10.30 -47.89 -54.80
C ASN A 257 10.01 -49.35 -54.41
N MET A 258 9.23 -49.59 -53.36
CA MET A 258 8.77 -50.90 -52.95
C MET A 258 7.96 -51.56 -54.07
N SER A 259 6.99 -50.85 -54.66
CA SER A 259 6.18 -51.35 -55.78
C SER A 259 7.06 -51.65 -56.99
N LYS A 260 8.01 -50.78 -57.32
CA LYS A 260 8.97 -51.01 -58.40
C LYS A 260 9.82 -52.25 -58.12
N ALA A 261 10.32 -52.43 -56.90
CA ALA A 261 11.09 -53.61 -56.51
C ALA A 261 10.26 -54.89 -56.61
N GLN A 262 9.00 -54.88 -56.17
CA GLN A 262 8.08 -56.01 -56.30
C GLN A 262 7.78 -56.34 -57.77
N ILE A 263 7.56 -55.33 -58.63
CA ILE A 263 7.38 -55.53 -60.07
C ILE A 263 8.64 -56.13 -60.70
N ILE A 264 9.83 -55.63 -60.34
CA ILE A 264 11.10 -56.19 -60.82
C ILE A 264 11.29 -57.63 -60.36
N GLN A 265 10.93 -57.98 -59.12
CA GLN A 265 11.00 -59.36 -58.63
C GLN A 265 10.03 -60.28 -59.40
N GLN A 266 8.80 -59.86 -59.63
CA GLN A 266 7.83 -60.62 -60.42
C GLN A 266 8.25 -60.76 -61.89
N ALA A 267 8.75 -59.68 -62.50
CA ALA A 267 9.28 -59.68 -63.86
C ALA A 267 10.55 -60.53 -63.97
N GLY A 268 11.45 -60.46 -63.00
CA GLY A 268 12.67 -61.27 -62.91
C GLY A 268 12.35 -62.76 -62.86
N ASN A 269 11.37 -63.16 -62.04
CA ASN A 269 10.90 -64.55 -62.01
C ASN A 269 10.25 -65.00 -63.33
N SER A 270 9.47 -64.12 -63.98
CA SER A 270 8.85 -64.41 -65.29
C SER A 270 9.88 -64.51 -66.43
N VAL A 271 10.88 -63.63 -66.43
CA VAL A 271 12.02 -63.66 -67.37
C VAL A 271 12.91 -64.86 -67.11
N LEU A 272 13.19 -65.21 -65.85
CA LEU A 272 13.95 -66.40 -65.49
C LEU A 272 13.21 -67.68 -65.92
N SER A 273 11.90 -67.75 -65.72
CA SER A 273 11.06 -68.85 -66.21
C SER A 273 11.12 -68.97 -67.74
N LYS A 274 10.99 -67.85 -68.47
CA LYS A 274 11.16 -67.83 -69.94
C LYS A 274 12.58 -68.19 -70.38
N ALA A 275 13.60 -67.65 -69.70
CA ALA A 275 15.00 -67.92 -70.00
C ALA A 275 15.40 -69.37 -69.70
N ASN A 276 14.75 -70.05 -68.75
CA ASN A 276 14.94 -71.47 -68.50
C ASN A 276 14.21 -72.36 -69.52
N GLN A 277 13.12 -71.88 -70.12
CA GLN A 277 12.39 -72.59 -71.18
C GLN A 277 13.08 -72.50 -72.55
N VAL A 278 13.82 -71.42 -72.83
CA VAL A 278 14.51 -71.22 -74.12
C VAL A 278 15.59 -72.30 -74.41
N PRO A 279 16.50 -72.67 -73.48
CA PRO A 279 17.47 -73.75 -73.69
C PRO A 279 16.81 -75.12 -73.90
N GLN A 280 15.68 -75.39 -73.24
CA GLN A 280 14.93 -76.63 -73.41
C GLN A 280 14.31 -76.73 -74.81
N GLN A 281 13.84 -75.61 -75.36
CA GLN A 281 13.37 -75.54 -76.75
C GLN A 281 14.51 -75.74 -77.75
N VAL A 282 15.71 -75.21 -77.48
CA VAL A 282 16.87 -75.40 -78.36
C VAL A 282 17.41 -76.83 -78.32
N LEU A 283 17.41 -77.49 -77.15
CA LEU A 283 17.77 -78.91 -77.05
C LEU A 283 16.77 -79.83 -77.77
N SER A 284 15.48 -79.48 -77.74
CA SER A 284 14.45 -80.17 -78.52
C SER A 284 14.70 -80.08 -80.04
N LEU A 285 15.25 -78.95 -80.51
CA LEU A 285 15.60 -78.73 -81.93
C LEU A 285 16.95 -79.34 -82.34
N LEU A 286 17.80 -79.76 -81.39
CA LEU A 286 19.06 -80.47 -81.69
C LEU A 286 18.94 -82.00 -81.57
N GLN A 287 17.86 -82.51 -80.95
CA GLN A 287 17.60 -83.96 -80.79
C GLN A 287 16.53 -84.51 -81.75
N GLY A 288 15.89 -83.66 -82.56
CA GLY A 288 15.00 -84.04 -83.65
C GLY A 288 15.61 -83.72 -85.01
#